data_AF-Q5LVK6-F1
#
_entry.id   AF-Q5LVK6-F1
#
_cell.length_a   1.000
_cell.length_b   1.000
_cell.length_c   1.000
_cell.angle_alpha   90.00
_cell.angle_beta   90.00
_cell.angle_gamma   90.00
#
_symmetry.space_group_name_H-M   'P 1'
#
loop_
_entity.id
_entity.type
_entity.pdbx_description
1 polymer ?
#
loop_
_entity_poly.entity_id
_entity_poly.type
_entity_poly.pdbx_seq_one_letter_code
_entity_poly.pdbx_strand_id
1 'polypeptide(L)'
;MGDAEGSLGRLGVETAVVSGAYFVTILLTFELVVPLQNLVFPEYSSRASLLFLPHGVRVLSAWLLGWRAVPALLPGVIAAFAYVGGLDVLLPSRLIAIAIAVGAVPACFHLLRVIGLDLFPSRDRAPCWICVMGVGIVTSLIIASLTNMAFGSDPIEAVAYLIGDISGLFFGMLALLYAFRLLGRSA
;
A
#
# COMPACT_ATOMS: atom_id res chain seq x y z
N MET A 1 -3.23 -27.62 -19.42
CA MET A 1 -2.12 -26.76 -19.90
C MET A 1 -2.61 -25.34 -20.23
N GLY A 2 -3.71 -25.18 -20.98
CA GLY A 2 -4.30 -23.85 -21.27
C GLY A 2 -4.74 -23.01 -20.05
N ASP A 3 -5.22 -23.63 -18.97
CA ASP A 3 -5.66 -22.90 -17.76
C ASP A 3 -4.50 -22.28 -16.97
N ALA A 4 -3.33 -22.96 -16.97
CA ALA A 4 -2.13 -22.46 -16.30
C ALA A 4 -1.54 -21.27 -17.05
N GLU A 5 -1.52 -21.34 -18.39
CA GLU A 5 -1.03 -20.27 -19.26
C GLU A 5 -1.90 -19.00 -19.14
N GLY A 6 -3.23 -19.16 -19.09
CA GLY A 6 -4.16 -18.06 -18.83
C GLY A 6 -4.03 -17.45 -17.44
N SER A 7 -3.73 -18.26 -16.41
CA SER A 7 -3.47 -17.80 -15.05
C SER A 7 -2.15 -17.01 -14.93
N LEU A 8 -1.09 -17.49 -15.58
CA LEU A 8 0.21 -16.82 -15.66
C LEU A 8 0.12 -15.47 -16.40
N GLY A 9 -0.58 -15.44 -17.54
CA GLY A 9 -0.80 -14.20 -18.28
C GLY A 9 -1.56 -13.15 -17.45
N ARG A 10 -2.58 -13.58 -16.71
CA ARG A 10 -3.33 -12.70 -15.80
C ARG A 10 -2.46 -12.15 -14.68
N LEU A 11 -1.66 -12.99 -14.03
CA LEU A 11 -0.74 -12.55 -12.98
C LEU A 11 0.29 -11.54 -13.52
N GLY A 12 0.80 -11.73 -14.73
CA GLY A 12 1.72 -10.78 -15.37
C GLY A 12 1.12 -9.38 -15.53
N VAL A 13 -0.14 -9.30 -15.98
CA VAL A 13 -0.87 -8.02 -16.10
C VAL A 13 -1.12 -7.39 -14.72
N GLU A 14 -1.57 -8.18 -13.75
CA GLU A 14 -1.76 -7.71 -12.36
C GLU A 14 -0.47 -7.14 -11.79
N THR A 15 0.66 -7.84 -11.96
CA THR A 15 1.96 -7.36 -11.51
C THR A 15 2.34 -6.04 -12.19
N ALA A 16 2.19 -5.93 -13.51
CA ALA A 16 2.53 -4.69 -14.22
C ALA A 16 1.70 -3.50 -13.73
N VAL A 17 0.38 -3.69 -13.58
CA VAL A 17 -0.54 -2.63 -13.13
C VAL A 17 -0.28 -2.25 -11.68
N VAL A 18 -0.20 -3.24 -10.78
CA VAL A 18 -0.07 -3.01 -9.33
C VAL A 18 1.32 -2.44 -8.99
N SER A 19 2.39 -3.02 -9.52
CA SER A 19 3.74 -2.48 -9.32
C SER A 19 3.90 -1.10 -9.93
N GLY A 20 3.35 -0.86 -11.13
CA GLY A 20 3.38 0.44 -11.78
C GLY A 20 2.62 1.50 -10.98
N ALA A 21 1.39 1.20 -10.56
CA ALA A 21 0.59 2.09 -9.71
C ALA A 21 1.29 2.40 -8.39
N TYR A 22 1.85 1.37 -7.73
CA TYR A 22 2.60 1.54 -6.49
C TYR A 22 3.81 2.46 -6.69
N PHE A 23 4.61 2.22 -7.73
CA PHE A 23 5.78 3.05 -8.00
C PHE A 23 5.42 4.49 -8.39
N VAL A 24 4.35 4.70 -9.15
CA VAL A 24 3.82 6.06 -9.43
C VAL A 24 3.42 6.77 -8.13
N THR A 25 2.75 6.09 -7.21
CA THR A 25 2.41 6.72 -5.91
C THR A 25 3.65 7.04 -5.06
N ILE A 26 4.74 6.27 -5.20
CA ILE A 26 6.02 6.58 -4.58
C ILE A 26 6.61 7.86 -5.17
N LEU A 27 6.66 7.98 -6.50
CA LEU A 27 7.14 9.19 -7.17
C LEU A 27 6.30 10.41 -6.78
N LEU A 28 4.97 10.31 -6.81
CA LEU A 28 4.09 11.40 -6.35
C LEU A 28 4.35 11.78 -4.90
N THR A 29 4.62 10.79 -4.04
CA THR A 29 4.88 11.06 -2.63
C THR A 29 6.21 11.80 -2.44
N PHE A 30 7.31 11.30 -3.02
CA PHE A 30 8.63 11.87 -2.77
C PHE A 30 8.96 13.11 -3.61
N GLU A 31 8.41 13.23 -4.83
CA GLU A 31 8.71 14.35 -5.73
C GLU A 31 7.71 15.51 -5.62
N LEU A 32 6.52 15.27 -5.06
CA LEU A 32 5.49 16.30 -4.92
C LEU A 32 5.04 16.48 -3.47
N VAL A 33 4.57 15.42 -2.82
CA VAL A 33 3.98 15.55 -1.47
C VAL A 33 5.03 15.97 -0.44
N VAL A 34 6.18 15.30 -0.37
CA VAL A 34 7.23 15.59 0.62
C VAL A 34 7.81 17.00 0.43
N PRO A 35 8.16 17.46 -0.79
CA PRO A 35 8.60 18.84 -0.98
C PRO A 35 7.56 19.87 -0.53
N LEU A 36 6.28 19.68 -0.87
CA LEU A 36 5.21 20.57 -0.43
C LEU A 36 5.00 20.52 1.09
N GLN A 37 5.05 19.33 1.69
CA GLN A 37 5.00 19.15 3.14
C GLN A 37 6.11 19.95 3.83
N ASN A 38 7.34 19.90 3.32
CA ASN A 38 8.47 20.61 3.91
C ASN A 38 8.37 22.14 3.78
N LEU A 39 7.67 22.64 2.76
CA LEU A 39 7.36 24.07 2.64
C LEU A 39 6.30 24.52 3.65
N VAL A 40 5.29 23.69 3.90
CA VAL A 40 4.18 24.00 4.83
C VAL A 40 4.56 23.75 6.28
N PHE A 41 5.37 22.72 6.55
CA PHE A 41 5.80 22.29 7.88
C PHE A 41 7.34 22.23 7.96
N PRO A 42 8.05 23.36 7.91
CA PRO A 42 9.52 23.39 7.88
C PRO A 42 10.16 22.86 9.16
N GLU A 43 9.44 22.88 10.29
CA GLU A 43 9.90 22.36 11.59
C GLU A 43 9.53 20.89 11.82
N TYR A 44 8.92 20.23 10.84
CA TYR A 44 8.59 18.81 10.95
C TYR A 44 9.86 17.96 10.91
N SER A 45 10.15 17.30 12.03
CA SER A 45 11.43 16.63 12.28
C SER A 45 11.51 15.19 11.73
N SER A 46 10.38 14.58 11.41
CA SER A 46 10.33 13.21 10.88
C SER A 46 10.56 13.18 9.37
N ARG A 47 11.16 12.09 8.89
CA ARG A 47 11.40 11.89 7.45
C ARG A 47 10.22 11.22 6.73
N ALA A 48 9.20 10.80 7.46
CA ALA A 48 8.03 10.17 6.90
C ALA A 48 7.13 11.20 6.18
N SER A 49 6.43 10.74 5.14
CA SER A 49 5.39 11.55 4.51
C SER A 49 4.12 11.48 5.36
N LEU A 50 3.54 12.62 5.72
CA LEU A 50 2.23 12.73 6.37
C LEU A 50 1.08 12.43 5.41
N LEU A 51 1.36 12.25 4.12
CA LEU A 51 0.45 11.73 3.10
C LEU A 51 1.18 10.66 2.26
N PHE A 52 1.05 9.40 2.66
CA PHE A 52 1.74 8.27 2.04
C PHE A 52 0.78 7.46 1.16
N LEU A 53 0.55 7.97 -0.06
CA LEU A 53 -0.32 7.35 -1.07
C LEU A 53 -0.07 5.86 -1.37
N PRO A 54 1.18 5.33 -1.30
CA PRO A 54 1.43 3.92 -1.59
C PRO A 54 0.67 2.95 -0.68
N HIS A 55 0.31 3.35 0.55
CA HIS A 55 -0.50 2.51 1.43
C HIS A 55 -1.87 2.19 0.82
N GLY A 56 -2.50 3.16 0.17
CA GLY A 56 -3.76 2.95 -0.55
C GLY A 56 -3.66 1.85 -1.61
N VAL A 57 -2.56 1.83 -2.37
CA VAL A 57 -2.30 0.80 -3.37
C VAL A 57 -2.12 -0.57 -2.72
N ARG A 58 -1.41 -0.67 -1.60
CA ARG A 58 -1.24 -1.93 -0.85
C ARG A 58 -2.60 -2.48 -0.38
N VAL A 59 -3.41 -1.64 0.24
CA VAL A 59 -4.73 -2.01 0.78
C VAL A 59 -5.67 -2.46 -0.34
N LEU A 60 -5.80 -1.67 -1.40
CA LEU A 60 -6.72 -1.99 -2.50
C LEU A 60 -6.26 -3.20 -3.31
N SER A 61 -4.95 -3.36 -3.53
CA SER A 61 -4.42 -4.54 -4.23
C SER A 61 -4.64 -5.80 -3.42
N ALA A 62 -4.39 -5.77 -2.10
CA ALA A 62 -4.69 -6.88 -1.21
C ALA A 62 -6.18 -7.20 -1.16
N TRP A 63 -7.04 -6.18 -1.11
CA TRP A 63 -8.50 -6.35 -1.14
C TRP A 63 -8.97 -7.00 -2.44
N LEU A 64 -8.45 -6.60 -3.59
CA LEU A 64 -8.87 -7.14 -4.91
C LEU A 64 -8.26 -8.51 -5.22
N LEU A 65 -6.99 -8.73 -4.87
CA LEU A 65 -6.19 -9.86 -5.34
C LEU A 65 -5.87 -10.89 -4.24
N GLY A 66 -6.12 -10.58 -2.97
CA GLY A 66 -5.71 -11.40 -1.84
C GLY A 66 -4.19 -11.64 -1.85
N TRP A 67 -3.77 -12.88 -1.66
CA TRP A 67 -2.35 -13.25 -1.68
C TRP A 67 -1.65 -13.00 -3.02
N ARG A 68 -2.39 -12.91 -4.13
CA ARG A 68 -1.81 -12.57 -5.44
C ARG A 68 -1.27 -11.14 -5.47
N ALA A 69 -1.70 -10.28 -4.53
CA ALA A 69 -1.13 -8.95 -4.34
C ALA A 69 0.36 -8.99 -3.96
N VAL A 70 0.83 -10.04 -3.27
CA VAL A 70 2.23 -10.15 -2.83
C VAL A 70 3.19 -10.14 -4.01
N PRO A 71 3.14 -11.12 -4.94
CA PRO A 71 4.00 -11.10 -6.12
C PRO A 71 3.68 -9.91 -7.06
N ALA A 72 2.44 -9.41 -7.07
CA ALA A 72 2.07 -8.26 -7.90
C ALA A 72 2.65 -6.93 -7.42
N LEU A 73 2.80 -6.73 -6.11
CA LEU A 73 3.40 -5.55 -5.49
C LEU A 73 4.93 -5.61 -5.46
N LEU A 74 5.49 -6.81 -5.32
CA LEU A 74 6.91 -7.01 -4.99
C LEU A 74 7.88 -6.25 -5.91
N PRO A 75 7.77 -6.29 -7.25
CA PRO A 75 8.67 -5.52 -8.12
C PRO A 75 8.59 -4.01 -7.89
N GLY A 76 7.38 -3.45 -7.76
CA GLY A 76 7.16 -2.03 -7.49
C GLY A 76 7.68 -1.61 -6.12
N VAL A 77 7.53 -2.46 -5.10
CA VAL A 77 8.07 -2.21 -3.75
C VAL A 77 9.59 -2.24 -3.76
N ILE A 78 10.22 -3.24 -4.40
CA ILE A 78 11.69 -3.29 -4.54
C ILE A 78 12.20 -2.05 -5.28
N ALA A 79 11.57 -1.69 -6.40
CA ALA A 79 11.93 -0.50 -7.17
C ALA A 79 11.81 0.78 -6.34
N ALA A 80 10.77 0.90 -5.51
CA ALA A 80 10.60 2.04 -4.61
C ALA A 80 11.70 2.13 -3.54
N PHE A 81 12.05 1.01 -2.91
CA PHE A 81 13.15 1.01 -1.94
C PHE A 81 14.50 1.29 -2.60
N ALA A 82 14.74 0.76 -3.80
CA ALA A 82 15.93 1.06 -4.58
C ALA A 82 15.97 2.53 -5.04
N TYR A 83 14.82 3.12 -5.36
CA TYR A 83 14.70 4.53 -5.73
C TYR A 83 15.09 5.46 -4.56
N VAL A 84 14.56 5.18 -3.36
CA VAL A 84 14.79 6.03 -2.19
C VAL A 84 16.15 5.77 -1.53
N GLY A 85 16.60 4.51 -1.49
CA GLY A 85 17.78 4.09 -0.74
C GLY A 85 18.96 3.58 -1.59
N GLY A 86 18.82 3.50 -2.91
CA GLY A 86 19.86 2.92 -3.77
C GLY A 86 20.15 1.45 -3.44
N LEU A 87 21.44 1.10 -3.34
CA LEU A 87 21.89 -0.27 -3.05
C LEU A 87 21.56 -0.73 -1.62
N ASP A 88 21.22 0.19 -0.72
CA ASP A 88 20.81 -0.14 0.66
C ASP A 88 19.50 -0.95 0.71
N VAL A 89 18.77 -1.07 -0.41
CA VAL A 89 17.60 -1.96 -0.54
C VAL A 89 17.87 -3.41 -0.11
N LEU A 90 19.13 -3.87 -0.21
CA LEU A 90 19.53 -5.23 0.17
C LEU A 90 19.88 -5.38 1.65
N LEU A 91 19.89 -4.29 2.43
CA LEU A 91 20.10 -4.37 3.87
C LEU A 91 19.00 -5.22 4.53
N PRO A 92 19.33 -6.05 5.55
CA PRO A 92 18.35 -6.91 6.22
C PRO A 92 17.11 -6.16 6.71
N SER A 93 17.29 -4.95 7.25
CA SER A 93 16.19 -4.09 7.71
C SER A 93 15.25 -3.68 6.57
N ARG A 94 15.79 -3.40 5.38
CA ARG A 94 15.01 -3.06 4.18
C ARG A 94 14.32 -4.29 3.60
N LEU A 95 14.97 -5.44 3.58
CA LEU A 95 14.33 -6.70 3.16
C LEU A 95 13.15 -7.08 4.07
N ILE A 96 13.30 -6.90 5.39
CA ILE A 96 12.20 -7.07 6.35
C ILE A 96 11.07 -6.07 6.07
N ALA A 97 11.39 -4.79 5.85
CA ALA A 97 10.38 -3.78 5.52
C ALA A 97 9.66 -4.04 4.19
N ILE A 98 10.36 -4.57 3.18
CA ILE A 98 9.75 -5.01 1.91
C ILE A 98 8.79 -6.17 2.17
N ALA A 99 9.19 -7.17 2.96
CA ALA A 99 8.32 -8.30 3.32
C ALA A 99 7.06 -7.84 4.07
N ILE A 100 7.21 -6.91 5.02
CA ILE A 100 6.09 -6.27 5.74
C ILE A 100 5.18 -5.54 4.75
N ALA A 101 5.75 -4.72 3.87
CA ALA A 101 5.01 -3.89 2.92
C ALA A 101 4.13 -4.71 1.96
N VAL A 102 4.61 -5.86 1.49
CA VAL A 102 3.83 -6.73 0.59
C VAL A 102 2.91 -7.68 1.35
N GLY A 103 3.28 -8.09 2.56
CA GLY A 103 2.62 -9.20 3.27
C GLY A 103 1.57 -8.78 4.30
N ALA A 104 1.75 -7.64 4.98
CA ALA A 104 0.94 -7.30 6.16
C ALA A 104 -0.55 -7.12 5.82
N VAL A 105 -0.87 -6.43 4.72
CA VAL A 105 -2.27 -6.17 4.36
C VAL A 105 -2.99 -7.43 3.85
N PRO A 106 -2.43 -8.22 2.91
CA PRO A 106 -3.03 -9.50 2.54
C PRO A 106 -3.23 -10.46 3.73
N ALA A 107 -2.27 -10.51 4.65
CA ALA A 107 -2.38 -11.31 5.87
C ALA A 107 -3.57 -10.87 6.73
N CYS A 108 -3.77 -9.57 6.91
CA CYS A 108 -4.89 -9.04 7.70
C CYS A 108 -6.24 -9.38 7.07
N PHE A 109 -6.42 -9.16 5.77
CA PHE A 109 -7.64 -9.56 5.07
C PHE A 109 -7.92 -11.06 5.18
N HIS A 110 -6.89 -11.90 5.05
CA HIS A 110 -7.07 -13.34 5.15
C HIS A 110 -7.36 -13.79 6.59
N LEU A 111 -6.77 -13.15 7.60
CA LEU A 111 -7.07 -13.43 9.00
C LEU A 111 -8.53 -13.10 9.32
N LEU A 112 -9.03 -11.95 8.85
CA LEU A 112 -10.43 -11.57 8.99
C LEU A 112 -11.37 -12.61 8.34
N ARG A 113 -11.01 -13.10 7.15
CA ARG A 113 -11.75 -14.17 6.49
C ARG A 113 -11.80 -15.46 7.31
N VAL A 114 -10.68 -15.85 7.93
CA VAL A 114 -10.60 -17.06 8.77
C VAL A 114 -11.49 -16.98 10.01
N ILE A 115 -11.66 -15.78 10.58
CA ILE A 115 -12.56 -15.56 11.73
C ILE A 115 -14.02 -15.26 11.32
N GLY A 116 -14.38 -15.47 10.05
CA GLY A 116 -15.75 -15.34 9.54
C GLY A 116 -16.11 -13.97 8.94
N LEU A 117 -15.17 -13.03 8.89
CA LEU A 117 -15.34 -11.71 8.28
C LEU A 117 -14.73 -11.67 6.87
N ASP A 118 -15.40 -12.29 5.91
CA ASP A 118 -14.95 -12.27 4.51
C ASP A 118 -15.26 -10.93 3.83
N LEU A 119 -14.23 -10.07 3.77
CA LEU A 119 -14.30 -8.73 3.17
C LEU A 119 -13.86 -8.68 1.71
N PHE A 120 -13.49 -9.81 1.09
CA PHE A 120 -13.09 -9.83 -0.30
C PHE A 120 -14.28 -9.48 -1.23
N PRO A 121 -14.02 -8.88 -2.40
CA PRO A 121 -15.05 -8.58 -3.38
C PRO A 121 -15.86 -9.82 -3.76
N SER A 122 -17.18 -9.68 -3.82
CA SER A 122 -18.09 -10.71 -4.31
C SER A 122 -19.07 -10.10 -5.31
N ARG A 123 -19.54 -10.89 -6.28
CA ARG A 123 -20.53 -10.44 -7.28
C ARG A 123 -21.87 -10.09 -6.65
N ASP A 124 -22.20 -10.73 -5.53
CA ASP A 124 -23.50 -10.61 -4.89
C ASP A 124 -23.54 -9.55 -3.77
N ARG A 125 -22.43 -8.83 -3.54
CA ARG A 125 -22.30 -7.86 -2.44
C ARG A 125 -21.58 -6.61 -2.89
N ALA A 126 -22.18 -5.45 -2.60
CA ALA A 126 -21.51 -4.17 -2.77
C ALA A 126 -20.25 -4.08 -1.89
N PRO A 127 -19.16 -3.45 -2.36
CA PRO A 127 -17.97 -3.20 -1.56
C PRO A 127 -18.28 -2.42 -0.27
N CYS A 128 -17.90 -2.98 0.88
CA CYS A 128 -17.90 -2.22 2.14
C CYS A 128 -16.64 -1.35 2.21
N TRP A 129 -16.69 -0.15 1.63
CA TRP A 129 -15.54 0.77 1.62
C TRP A 129 -15.09 1.19 3.03
N ILE A 130 -16.03 1.32 3.97
CA ILE A 130 -15.71 1.59 5.39
C ILE A 130 -14.93 0.43 6.00
N CYS A 131 -15.28 -0.81 5.67
CA CYS A 131 -14.54 -1.98 6.13
C CYS A 131 -13.12 -2.00 5.55
N VAL A 132 -12.95 -1.68 4.26
CA VAL A 132 -11.63 -1.57 3.61
C VAL A 132 -10.77 -0.48 4.28
N MET A 133 -11.36 0.69 4.57
CA MET A 133 -10.70 1.74 5.36
C MET A 133 -10.27 1.23 6.75
N GLY A 134 -11.16 0.51 7.43
CA GLY A 134 -10.88 -0.08 8.75
C GLY A 134 -9.71 -1.06 8.72
N VAL A 135 -9.66 -1.95 7.74
CA VAL A 135 -8.50 -2.86 7.53
C VAL A 135 -7.24 -2.06 7.27
N GLY A 136 -7.33 -1.01 6.46
CA GLY A 136 -6.24 -0.09 6.21
C GLY A 136 -5.67 0.54 7.47
N ILE A 137 -6.52 1.05 8.37
CA ILE A 137 -6.09 1.65 9.65
C ILE A 137 -5.43 0.61 10.55
N VAL A 138 -6.03 -0.58 10.69
CA VAL A 138 -5.46 -1.67 11.52
C VAL A 138 -4.11 -2.10 10.97
N THR A 139 -3.99 -2.24 9.65
CA THR A 139 -2.73 -2.62 9.01
C THR A 139 -1.68 -1.51 9.10
N SER A 140 -2.05 -0.24 9.10
CA SER A 140 -1.12 0.88 9.37
C SER A 140 -0.49 0.77 10.75
N LEU A 141 -1.25 0.41 11.79
CA LEU A 141 -0.69 0.21 13.14
C LEU A 141 0.34 -0.94 13.18
N ILE A 142 0.03 -2.03 12.49
CA ILE A 142 0.91 -3.20 12.36
C ILE A 142 2.18 -2.81 11.60
N ILE A 143 2.03 -2.16 10.43
CA ILE A 143 3.15 -1.74 9.59
C ILE A 143 4.03 -0.74 10.33
N ALA A 144 3.45 0.31 10.93
CA ALA A 144 4.21 1.30 11.69
C ALA A 144 5.04 0.65 12.82
N SER A 145 4.45 -0.32 13.53
CA SER A 145 5.13 -1.04 14.61
C SER A 145 6.25 -1.94 14.09
N LEU A 146 5.97 -2.78 13.09
CA LEU A 146 6.95 -3.72 12.53
C LEU A 146 8.09 -3.00 11.79
N THR A 147 7.77 -1.94 11.05
CA THR A 147 8.77 -1.12 10.35
C THR A 147 9.62 -0.32 11.33
N ASN A 148 9.04 0.20 12.41
CA ASN A 148 9.82 0.84 13.46
C ASN A 148 10.80 -0.15 14.11
N MET A 149 10.34 -1.36 14.45
CA MET A 149 11.23 -2.42 14.96
C MET A 149 12.34 -2.79 13.97
N ALA A 150 12.03 -2.84 12.67
CA ALA A 150 13.01 -3.18 11.63
C ALA A 150 14.06 -2.08 11.42
N PHE A 151 13.68 -0.81 11.54
CA PHE A 151 14.57 0.33 11.31
C PHE A 151 15.20 0.88 12.59
N GLY A 152 14.72 0.50 13.77
CA GLY A 152 15.14 1.09 15.04
C GLY A 152 14.86 2.59 15.10
N SER A 153 13.70 3.01 14.60
CA SER A 153 13.34 4.44 14.49
C SER A 153 12.83 5.02 15.81
N ASP A 154 12.81 6.35 15.89
CA ASP A 154 12.19 7.06 17.02
C ASP A 154 10.66 6.81 17.03
N PRO A 155 10.01 6.69 18.20
CA PRO A 155 8.55 6.63 18.30
C PRO A 155 7.79 7.69 17.48
N ILE A 156 8.35 8.89 17.30
CA ILE A 156 7.72 9.94 16.48
C ILE A 156 7.59 9.53 15.00
N GLU A 157 8.56 8.77 14.47
CA GLU A 157 8.52 8.25 13.10
C GLU A 157 7.39 7.23 12.95
N ALA A 158 7.14 6.39 13.96
CA ALA A 158 6.04 5.44 13.93
C ALA A 158 4.67 6.13 13.89
N VAL A 159 4.50 7.20 14.66
CA VAL A 159 3.28 8.03 14.63
C VAL A 159 3.12 8.69 13.26
N ALA A 160 4.21 9.20 12.70
CA ALA A 160 4.18 9.80 11.38
C ALA A 160 3.83 8.80 10.27
N TYR A 161 4.37 7.58 10.29
CA TYR A 161 3.98 6.51 9.38
C TYR A 161 2.49 6.18 9.50
N LEU A 162 1.96 6.11 10.72
CA LEU A 162 0.53 5.88 10.95
C LEU A 162 -0.34 6.97 10.32
N ILE A 163 0.01 8.25 10.56
CA ILE A 163 -0.72 9.39 9.97
C ILE A 163 -0.63 9.34 8.44
N GLY A 164 0.57 9.13 7.91
CA GLY A 164 0.86 9.04 6.49
C GLY A 164 0.07 7.95 5.79
N ASP A 165 0.04 6.76 6.36
CA ASP A 165 -0.67 5.62 5.80
C ASP A 165 -2.19 5.85 5.81
N ILE A 166 -2.75 6.33 6.93
CA ILE A 166 -4.20 6.57 7.05
C ILE A 166 -4.66 7.66 6.08
N SER A 167 -3.95 8.79 6.03
CA SER A 167 -4.26 9.88 5.10
C SER A 167 -4.06 9.43 3.66
N GLY A 168 -2.98 8.71 3.37
CA GLY A 168 -2.65 8.17 2.05
C GLY A 168 -3.71 7.24 1.51
N LEU A 169 -4.23 6.34 2.34
CA LEU A 169 -5.35 5.48 2.01
C LEU A 169 -6.63 6.29 1.75
N PHE A 170 -6.99 7.19 2.66
CA PHE A 170 -8.21 7.99 2.55
C PHE A 170 -8.23 8.82 1.26
N PHE A 171 -7.17 9.60 1.02
CA PHE A 171 -7.08 10.45 -0.16
C PHE A 171 -6.85 9.65 -1.44
N GLY A 172 -6.14 8.50 -1.37
CA GLY A 172 -6.01 7.58 -2.50
C GLY A 172 -7.35 7.02 -2.95
N MET A 173 -8.18 6.56 -2.00
CA MET A 173 -9.53 6.10 -2.30
C MET A 173 -10.43 7.22 -2.83
N LEU A 174 -10.33 8.43 -2.27
CA LEU A 174 -11.07 9.60 -2.75
C LEU A 174 -10.68 9.96 -4.19
N ALA A 175 -9.37 9.95 -4.51
CA ALA A 175 -8.87 10.21 -5.85
C ALA A 175 -9.38 9.17 -6.87
N LEU A 176 -9.40 7.89 -6.51
CA LEU A 176 -9.97 6.83 -7.35
C LEU A 176 -11.47 7.02 -7.60
N LEU A 177 -12.22 7.40 -6.56
CA LEU A 177 -13.64 7.70 -6.69
C LEU A 177 -13.89 8.85 -7.68
N TYR A 178 -13.12 9.93 -7.58
CA TYR A 178 -13.20 11.05 -8.52
C TYR A 178 -12.79 10.63 -9.93
N ALA A 179 -11.72 9.84 -10.08
CA ALA A 179 -11.30 9.32 -11.37
C ALA A 179 -12.40 8.48 -12.05
N PHE A 180 -13.06 7.57 -11.31
CA PHE A 180 -14.16 6.78 -11.87
C PHE A 180 -15.36 7.63 -12.28
N ARG A 181 -15.70 8.66 -11.47
CA ARG A 181 -16.75 9.62 -11.82
C ARG A 181 -16.43 10.40 -13.08
N LEU A 182 -15.20 10.90 -13.23
CA LEU A 182 -14.75 11.65 -14.41
C LEU A 182 -14.71 10.76 -15.67
N LEU A 183 -14.37 9.48 -15.50
CA LEU A 183 -14.37 8.50 -16.58
C LEU A 183 -15.78 7.98 -16.95
N GLY A 184 -16.84 8.57 -16.39
CA GLY A 184 -18.23 8.25 -16.73
C GLY A 184 -18.66 6.83 -16.37
N ARG A 185 -17.88 6.13 -15.55
CA ARG A 185 -18.20 4.78 -15.07
C ARG A 185 -18.90 4.93 -13.73
N SER A 186 -20.23 4.96 -13.75
CA SER A 186 -21.04 4.77 -12.55
C SER A 186 -20.59 3.49 -11.86
N ALA A 187 -20.13 3.63 -10.62
CA ALA A 187 -19.69 2.53 -9.76
C ALA A 187 -20.81 1.52 -9.49
#